data_AF-A0A815V7N9-F1
#
_entry.id   AF-A0A815V7N9-F1
#
_cell.length_a   1.000
_cell.length_b   1.000
_cell.length_c   1.000
_cell.angle_alpha   90.00
_cell.angle_beta   90.00
_cell.angle_gamma   90.00
#
_symmetry.space_group_name_H-M   'P 1'
#
loop_
_entity.id
_entity.type
_entity.pdbx_description
1 polymer ?
#
loop_
_entity_poly.entity_id
_entity_poly.type
_entity_poly.pdbx_seq_one_letter_code
_entity_poly.pdbx_strand_id
1 'polypeptide(L)'
;MYYYAKSPTNYAFKIQITGGFNHRIVHASRCYPGSVHDLTILRESELLYYTEENVQIIDDKAYIGEQYVITPRKKPRGGQLAAEDKDFNRSISSERAVIEN
;
A
#
# COMPACT_ATOMS: atom_id res chain seq x y z
N MET A 1 7.36 -22.08 -17.64
CA MET A 1 5.99 -21.58 -17.91
C MET A 1 6.16 -20.11 -18.28
N TYR A 2 6.11 -19.78 -19.57
CA TYR A 2 6.52 -18.48 -20.13
C TYR A 2 5.31 -17.58 -20.35
N TYR A 3 5.16 -16.43 -19.68
CA TYR A 3 4.11 -15.48 -20.09
C TYR A 3 4.46 -14.01 -19.84
N TYR A 4 4.29 -13.21 -20.90
CA TYR A 4 4.19 -11.75 -20.91
C TYR A 4 3.10 -11.36 -21.91
N ALA A 5 2.19 -10.44 -21.54
CA ALA A 5 1.61 -9.41 -22.42
C ALA A 5 0.64 -8.48 -21.66
N LYS A 6 0.57 -7.24 -22.15
CA LYS A 6 0.01 -6.02 -21.55
C LYS A 6 -1.48 -5.84 -21.95
N SER A 7 -2.38 -5.77 -20.94
CA SER A 7 -3.82 -5.39 -20.93
C SER A 7 -4.86 -6.46 -21.39
N PRO A 8 -6.03 -6.72 -20.75
CA PRO A 8 -6.60 -6.30 -19.45
C PRO A 8 -6.83 -7.47 -18.44
N THR A 9 -6.43 -7.26 -17.18
CA THR A 9 -6.87 -7.82 -15.87
C THR A 9 -7.43 -9.24 -15.62
N ASN A 10 -7.48 -10.19 -16.57
CA ASN A 10 -8.00 -11.55 -16.27
C ASN A 10 -6.94 -12.65 -16.11
N TYR A 11 -5.69 -12.38 -16.47
CA TYR A 11 -4.63 -13.41 -16.49
C TYR A 11 -3.30 -12.93 -15.87
N ALA A 12 -3.35 -11.84 -15.10
CA ALA A 12 -2.22 -11.40 -14.30
C ALA A 12 -2.22 -12.12 -12.95
N PHE A 13 -1.05 -12.20 -12.32
CA PHE A 13 -0.91 -12.56 -10.92
C PHE A 13 -0.42 -11.35 -10.14
N LYS A 14 -0.88 -11.22 -8.90
CA LYS A 14 -0.48 -10.19 -7.96
C LYS A 14 0.16 -10.83 -6.74
N ILE A 15 1.25 -10.23 -6.30
CA ILE A 15 1.88 -10.49 -5.01
C ILE A 15 2.05 -9.14 -4.36
N GLN A 16 1.62 -9.01 -3.12
CA GLN A 16 1.90 -7.84 -2.30
C GLN A 16 3.23 -8.05 -1.60
N ILE A 17 4.12 -7.07 -1.72
CA ILE A 17 5.41 -7.06 -1.03
C ILE A 17 5.42 -5.85 -0.10
N THR A 18 5.86 -6.05 1.13
CA THR A 18 6.06 -4.98 2.10
C THR A 18 7.54 -4.85 2.40
N GLY A 19 8.06 -3.65 2.18
CA GLY A 19 9.42 -3.28 2.55
C GLY A 19 9.45 -2.52 3.87
N GLY A 20 10.49 -2.73 4.66
CA GLY A 20 10.86 -1.81 5.74
C GLY A 20 11.67 -0.64 5.21
N PHE A 21 11.74 0.45 5.98
CA PHE A 21 12.54 1.65 5.65
C PHE A 21 14.06 1.39 5.52
N ASN A 22 14.53 0.21 5.94
CA ASN A 22 15.90 -0.25 5.74
C ASN A 22 16.12 -0.99 4.40
N HIS A 23 15.20 -0.84 3.44
CA HIS A 23 15.20 -1.49 2.13
C HIS A 23 15.17 -3.02 2.18
N ARG A 24 14.66 -3.61 3.27
CA ARG A 24 14.47 -5.06 3.37
C ARG A 24 13.02 -5.43 3.14
N ILE A 25 12.79 -6.50 2.39
CA ILE A 25 11.47 -7.13 2.33
C ILE A 25 11.19 -7.76 3.69
N VAL A 26 10.10 -7.35 4.32
CA VAL A 26 9.66 -7.86 5.62
C VAL A 26 8.48 -8.82 5.49
N HIS A 27 7.74 -8.73 4.39
CA HIS A 27 6.58 -9.57 4.13
C HIS A 27 6.30 -9.73 2.64
N ALA A 28 5.81 -10.89 2.25
CA ALA A 28 5.33 -11.18 0.91
C ALA A 28 4.06 -12.04 1.01
N SER A 29 2.98 -11.59 0.38
CA SER A 29 1.73 -12.34 0.36
C SER A 29 1.87 -13.61 -0.48
N ARG A 30 0.88 -14.50 -0.38
CA ARG A 30 0.67 -15.53 -1.42
C ARG A 30 0.37 -14.88 -2.78
N CYS A 31 0.37 -15.70 -3.82
CA CYS A 31 0.01 -15.28 -5.17
C CYS A 31 -1.52 -15.20 -5.33
N TYR A 32 -2.01 -14.09 -5.89
CA TYR A 32 -3.43 -13.83 -6.15
C TYR A 32 -3.69 -13.66 -7.65
N PRO A 33 -4.89 -14.02 -8.14
CA PRO A 33 -5.33 -13.58 -9.46
C PRO A 33 -5.34 -12.05 -9.57
N GLY A 34 -5.02 -11.52 -10.74
CA GLY A 34 -4.90 -10.07 -10.99
C GLY A 34 -6.21 -9.30 -10.89
N SER A 35 -7.35 -10.00 -10.91
CA SER A 35 -8.67 -9.44 -10.67
C SER A 35 -8.93 -9.13 -9.19
N VAL A 36 -8.13 -9.67 -8.27
CA VAL A 36 -8.26 -9.39 -6.84
C VAL A 36 -7.84 -7.95 -6.55
N HIS A 37 -8.66 -7.24 -5.80
CA HIS A 37 -8.39 -5.87 -5.38
C HIS A 37 -7.25 -5.84 -4.35
N ASP A 38 -6.37 -4.85 -4.42
CA ASP A 38 -5.16 -4.82 -3.58
C ASP A 38 -5.51 -4.72 -2.08
N LEU A 39 -6.58 -3.99 -1.75
CA LEU A 39 -7.18 -4.00 -0.40
C LEU A 39 -7.57 -5.39 0.11
N THR A 40 -8.13 -6.25 -0.76
CA THR A 40 -8.45 -7.63 -0.39
C THR A 40 -7.18 -8.42 -0.12
N ILE A 41 -6.13 -8.22 -0.93
CA ILE A 41 -4.83 -8.84 -0.72
C ILE A 41 -4.27 -8.41 0.63
N LEU A 42 -4.26 -7.12 0.96
CA LEU A 42 -3.76 -6.62 2.25
C LEU A 42 -4.44 -7.32 3.44
N ARG A 43 -5.78 -7.39 3.43
CA ARG A 43 -6.56 -7.99 4.51
C ARG A 43 -6.34 -9.50 4.64
N GLU A 44 -6.08 -10.19 3.54
CA GLU A 44 -5.81 -11.64 3.53
C GLU A 44 -4.32 -11.99 3.68
N SER A 45 -3.42 -11.02 3.56
CA SER A 45 -1.98 -11.25 3.48
C SER A 45 -1.34 -11.63 4.83
N GLU A 46 -2.11 -11.72 5.92
CA GLU A 46 -1.63 -11.84 7.31
C GLU A 46 -0.75 -10.68 7.81
N LEU A 47 -0.34 -9.76 6.92
CA LEU A 47 0.48 -8.61 7.27
C LEU A 47 -0.11 -7.79 8.42
N LEU A 48 -1.43 -7.57 8.41
CA LEU A 48 -2.10 -6.76 9.42
C LEU A 48 -1.99 -7.36 10.84
N TYR A 49 -1.88 -8.69 10.97
CA TYR A 49 -1.67 -9.33 12.27
C TYR A 49 -0.37 -8.83 12.93
N TYR A 50 0.71 -8.69 12.14
CA TYR A 50 1.99 -8.18 12.63
C TYR A 50 1.95 -6.66 12.92
N THR A 51 1.00 -5.93 12.35
CA THR A 51 0.87 -4.48 12.56
C THR A 51 0.19 -4.11 13.88
N GLU A 52 -0.69 -4.96 14.39
CA GLU A 52 -1.43 -4.66 15.62
C GLU A 52 -0.52 -4.64 16.87
N GLU A 53 0.65 -5.29 16.80
CA GLU A 53 1.55 -5.37 17.95
C GLU A 53 2.35 -4.08 18.15
N ASN A 54 3.05 -3.57 17.14
CA ASN A 54 3.94 -2.38 17.28
C ASN A 54 4.29 -1.67 15.96
N VAL A 55 3.67 -2.03 14.83
CA VAL A 55 4.15 -1.61 13.50
C VAL A 55 3.02 -0.98 12.70
N GLN A 56 3.25 0.18 12.10
CA GLN A 56 2.29 0.79 11.18
C GLN A 56 2.75 0.62 9.74
N ILE A 57 1.81 0.40 8.83
CA ILE A 57 2.05 0.38 7.39
C ILE A 57 1.83 1.79 6.85
N ILE A 58 2.65 2.18 5.87
CA ILE A 58 2.39 3.37 5.07
C ILE A 58 1.87 2.91 3.71
N ASP A 59 0.66 3.33 3.35
CA ASP A 59 0.05 2.95 2.08
C ASP A 59 -0.71 4.13 1.43
N ASP A 60 -1.35 3.88 0.30
CA ASP A 60 -2.08 4.87 -0.48
C ASP A 60 -3.45 5.27 0.11
N LYS A 61 -4.09 6.24 -0.56
CA LYS A 61 -5.39 6.79 -0.13
C LYS A 61 -6.56 5.82 -0.30
N ALA A 62 -6.44 4.77 -1.10
CA ALA A 62 -7.44 3.74 -1.26
C ALA A 62 -7.57 2.87 0.00
N TYR A 63 -6.52 2.82 0.84
CA TYR A 63 -6.50 2.11 2.12
C TYR A 63 -6.99 2.95 3.31
N ILE A 64 -7.56 4.15 3.07
CA ILE A 64 -8.15 4.95 4.14
C ILE A 64 -9.28 4.18 4.81
N GLY A 65 -9.17 4.01 6.13
CA GLY A 65 -10.14 3.29 6.96
C GLY A 65 -9.63 1.95 7.48
N GLU A 66 -8.51 1.45 6.95
CA GLU A 66 -7.84 0.28 7.52
C GLU A 66 -7.12 0.63 8.84
N GLN A 67 -7.15 -0.30 9.79
CA GLN A 67 -6.43 -0.14 11.06
C GLN A 67 -4.93 -0.28 10.85
N TYR A 68 -4.15 0.44 11.64
CA TYR A 68 -2.67 0.43 11.60
C TYR A 68 -2.04 0.86 10.26
N VAL A 69 -2.84 1.42 9.34
CA VAL A 69 -2.37 1.99 8.07
C VAL A 69 -2.36 3.52 8.14
N ILE A 70 -1.18 4.09 8.03
CA ILE A 70 -0.98 5.52 7.79
C ILE A 70 -1.19 5.78 6.29
N THR A 71 -2.06 6.74 5.98
CA THR A 71 -2.36 7.14 4.60
C THR A 71 -2.22 8.65 4.43
N PRO A 72 -1.95 9.14 3.21
CA PRO A 72 -1.96 10.57 2.94
C PRO A 72 -3.32 11.21 3.26
N ARG A 73 -3.29 12.36 3.93
CA ARG A 73 -4.48 13.12 4.32
C ARG A 73 -5.25 13.61 3.08
N LYS A 74 -6.57 13.43 3.10
CA LYS A 74 -7.48 13.90 2.06
C LYS A 74 -7.80 15.39 2.28
N LYS A 75 -8.03 16.10 1.17
CA LYS A 75 -8.58 17.46 1.23
C LYS A 75 -9.98 17.44 1.86
N PRO A 76 -10.34 18.39 2.71
CA PRO A 76 -11.71 18.55 3.19
C PRO A 76 -12.65 18.90 2.03
N ARG A 77 -13.93 18.53 2.15
CA ARG A 77 -14.94 18.82 1.12
C ARG A 77 -15.12 20.33 0.98
N GLY A 78 -14.88 20.85 -0.23
CA GLY A 78 -15.00 22.29 -0.53
C GLY A 78 -13.86 23.17 0.01
N GLY A 79 -12.83 22.57 0.62
CA GLY A 79 -11.70 23.30 1.19
C GLY A 79 -10.36 22.97 0.50
N GLN A 80 -9.31 23.60 1.02
CA GLN A 80 -7.93 23.32 0.63
C GLN A 80 -7.23 22.44 1.66
N LEU A 81 -6.18 21.76 1.24
CA LEU A 81 -5.30 21.03 2.13
C LEU A 81 -4.43 22.03 2.90
N ALA A 82 -4.36 21.91 4.22
CA ALA A 82 -3.52 22.77 5.06
C ALA A 82 -2.03 22.61 4.68
N ALA A 83 -1.19 23.60 5.03
CA ALA A 83 0.25 23.51 4.76
C ALA A 83 0.87 22.28 5.46
N GLU A 84 0.54 22.07 6.72
CA GLU A 84 1.00 20.92 7.52
C GLU A 84 0.60 19.58 6.89
N ASP A 85 -0.63 19.49 6.37
CA ASP A 85 -1.11 18.28 5.68
C ASP A 85 -0.38 18.04 4.35
N LYS A 86 0.04 19.10 3.65
CA LYS A 86 0.87 18.99 2.44
C LYS A 86 2.25 18.47 2.79
N ASP A 87 2.85 18.97 3.86
CA ASP A 87 4.18 18.55 4.31
C ASP A 87 4.16 17.10 4.80
N PHE A 88 3.13 16.71 5.56
CA PHE A 88 2.88 15.33 5.94
C PHE A 88 2.75 14.41 4.71
N ASN A 89 1.89 14.78 3.75
CA ASN A 89 1.72 13.99 2.53
C ASN A 89 3.01 13.89 1.71
N ARG A 90 3.85 14.93 1.70
CA ARG A 90 5.15 14.93 1.02
C ARG A 90 6.12 13.96 1.70
N SER A 91 6.20 13.97 3.04
CA SER A 91 7.02 13.03 3.80
C SER A 91 6.59 11.58 3.53
N ILE A 92 5.30 11.28 3.66
CA ILE A 92 4.74 9.96 3.37
C ILE A 92 5.02 9.50 1.93
N SER A 93 4.87 10.40 0.96
CA SER A 93 5.15 10.09 -0.45
C SER A 93 6.64 9.81 -0.69
N SER A 94 7.54 10.50 0.03
CA SER A 94 8.99 10.27 -0.06
C SER A 94 9.37 8.90 0.48
N GLU A 95 8.83 8.51 1.64
CA GLU A 95 9.06 7.19 2.23
C GLU A 95 8.56 6.05 1.32
N ARG A 96 7.40 6.23 0.68
CA ARG A 96 6.86 5.24 -0.26
C ARG A 96 7.69 5.07 -1.53
N ALA A 97 8.24 6.16 -2.06
CA ALA A 97 9.07 6.13 -3.26
C ALA A 97 10.33 5.27 -3.09
N VAL A 98 10.76 5.02 -1.84
CA VAL A 98 11.89 4.12 -1.54
C VAL A 98 11.57 2.65 -1.86
N ILE A 99 10.32 2.24 -1.71
CA ILE A 99 9.87 0.85 -1.90
C ILE A 99 9.32 0.64 -3.32
N GLU A 100 8.74 1.68 -3.93
CA GLU A 100 8.03 1.59 -5.22
C GLU A 100 8.93 1.76 -6.47
N ASN A 101 10.19 2.19 -6.32
CA ASN A 101 11.10 2.50 -7.44
C ASN A 101 11.83 1.28 -8.04
#